data_AF-A0A7C5J4V9-F1
#
_entry.id   AF-A0A7C5J4V9-F1
#
_cell.length_a   1.000
_cell.length_b   1.000
_cell.length_c   1.000
_cell.angle_alpha   90.00
_cell.angle_beta   90.00
_cell.angle_gamma   90.00
#
_symmetry.space_group_name_H-M   'P 1'
#
loop_
_entity.id
_entity.type
_entity.pdbx_description
1 polymer ?
#
loop_
_entity_poly.entity_id
_entity_poly.type
_entity_poly.pdbx_seq_one_letter_code
_entity_poly.pdbx_strand_id
1 'polypeptide(L)'
;MSRRSLFSLTFVLVSLAAAPAFAQVSLFDGFGGARDYGSQCLGPNDDGSSRSIDITSIFPSGIQFFDRSHTSMFVNTNGNVTFSGGLARYTPNAFPVADQPMIAPFWADVDIRFDPTDCEDNDGGSGYAGDCHNPSSNGVWWHLDTVGRRIVVTWDQVGYFDCNTSKRMNFQLILTPVPASSCAMEGDFDVEFRFNTCEWNTGDASGGESGLAPGVMDGFRRVACTNLLGREFCPADPTASCSGGFCMARATPAQSGFDAGNSTDFVEIPGSRTNEIHSILCTDSNVGEPGIWRFQIRRGSVLCPDAGESCDTGAQGVCGLGRTACVGGATECRQDLMPSDESCDALDNDCDGTVDEGGGLCGASQVCSRGNCIGSCFEGGCPAGLACTADGICIDEACIDVTCPASERCRLGVCVGACTGVVCPGDLTCVSGQCVDTCAGTTCDECTVCRGGGCAPRCSPGTCPAGQECADSGLCVDTGCAALTCPAGEICRAGACVDSCTGAICPAGEACRMGDCVPTGMGVPPGTDGGSAGLDGSISPGADGSVPGMDAGPYGNPTPGCGCRAIGDAAPAPFGLLALFGLIAFGVRRRFGR
;
A
#
# COMPACT_ATOMS: atom_id res chain seq x y z
N MET A 1 -31.78 -62.18 -46.65
CA MET A 1 -30.63 -62.31 -45.73
C MET A 1 -29.83 -61.02 -45.78
N SER A 2 -30.04 -60.10 -44.83
CA SER A 2 -29.31 -58.82 -44.74
C SER A 2 -28.48 -58.84 -43.46
N ARG A 3 -27.15 -58.74 -43.60
CA ARG A 3 -26.19 -58.75 -42.49
C ARG A 3 -26.13 -57.37 -41.84
N ARG A 4 -26.49 -57.29 -40.56
CA ARG A 4 -26.23 -56.13 -39.68
C ARG A 4 -24.84 -56.30 -39.07
N SER A 5 -23.91 -55.40 -39.38
CA SER A 5 -22.65 -55.25 -38.65
C SER A 5 -22.86 -54.25 -37.51
N LEU A 6 -22.65 -54.68 -36.27
CA LEU A 6 -22.56 -53.78 -35.11
C LEU A 6 -21.19 -53.09 -35.11
N PHE A 7 -21.19 -51.76 -35.12
CA PHE A 7 -20.02 -50.96 -34.75
C PHE A 7 -20.09 -50.69 -33.24
N SER A 8 -19.09 -51.17 -32.50
CA SER A 8 -18.91 -50.87 -31.07
C SER A 8 -18.16 -49.55 -30.96
N LEU A 9 -18.81 -48.49 -30.47
CA LEU A 9 -18.14 -47.23 -30.13
C LEU A 9 -17.53 -47.37 -28.74
N THR A 10 -16.20 -47.41 -28.67
CA THR A 10 -15.45 -47.29 -27.42
C THR A 10 -15.31 -45.81 -27.08
N PHE A 11 -16.00 -45.33 -26.04
CA PHE A 11 -15.79 -43.99 -25.49
C PHE A 11 -14.47 -43.99 -24.70
N VAL A 12 -13.47 -43.27 -25.21
CA VAL A 12 -12.24 -42.98 -24.45
C VAL A 12 -12.56 -41.79 -23.54
N LEU A 13 -12.72 -42.05 -22.24
CA LEU A 13 -12.68 -40.99 -21.22
C LEU A 13 -11.22 -40.52 -21.12
N VAL A 14 -10.94 -39.34 -21.67
CA VAL A 14 -9.71 -38.60 -21.38
C VAL A 14 -9.94 -37.90 -20.05
N SER A 15 -9.38 -38.46 -18.97
CA SER A 15 -9.25 -37.77 -17.71
C SER A 15 -8.27 -36.60 -17.91
N LEU A 16 -8.77 -35.37 -18.03
CA LEU A 16 -7.93 -34.18 -17.81
C LEU A 16 -7.58 -34.15 -16.32
N ALA A 17 -6.44 -34.73 -15.96
CA ALA A 17 -5.77 -34.35 -14.72
C ALA A 17 -5.25 -32.92 -14.94
N ALA A 18 -5.69 -31.97 -14.12
CA ALA A 18 -5.06 -30.66 -14.05
C ALA A 18 -3.59 -30.86 -13.65
N ALA A 19 -2.66 -30.51 -14.53
CA ALA A 19 -1.26 -30.41 -14.14
C ALA A 19 -1.15 -29.31 -13.07
N PRO A 20 -0.32 -29.49 -12.02
CA PRO A 20 -0.06 -28.39 -11.10
C PRO A 20 0.53 -27.23 -11.90
N ALA A 21 0.00 -26.03 -11.71
CA ALA A 21 0.49 -24.83 -12.36
C ALA A 21 1.87 -24.50 -11.76
N PHE A 22 2.93 -24.82 -12.49
CA PHE A 22 4.30 -24.37 -12.18
C PHE A 22 4.42 -22.89 -12.57
N ALA A 23 5.14 -22.08 -11.77
CA ALA A 23 5.54 -20.75 -12.24
C ALA A 23 6.42 -20.86 -13.49
N GLN A 24 6.32 -19.86 -14.37
CA GLN A 24 6.92 -19.83 -15.71
C GLN A 24 7.77 -18.58 -15.94
N VAL A 25 8.06 -17.82 -14.89
CA VAL A 25 8.87 -16.60 -14.98
C VAL A 25 10.32 -16.99 -15.24
N SER A 26 10.90 -16.44 -16.31
CA SER A 26 12.34 -16.59 -16.55
C SER A 26 13.13 -15.85 -15.48
N LEU A 27 14.17 -16.51 -14.96
CA LEU A 27 15.19 -15.84 -14.15
C LEU A 27 16.12 -15.05 -15.08
N PHE A 28 16.74 -13.97 -14.59
CA PHE A 28 17.74 -13.26 -15.40
C PHE A 28 19.03 -14.07 -15.50
N ASP A 29 19.48 -14.26 -16.73
CA ASP A 29 20.71 -14.91 -17.15
C ASP A 29 21.51 -13.99 -18.10
N GLY A 30 22.50 -14.52 -18.82
CA GLY A 30 23.39 -13.76 -19.69
C GLY A 30 24.58 -13.10 -18.98
N PHE A 31 24.84 -13.45 -17.73
CA PHE A 31 25.94 -12.90 -16.93
C PHE A 31 27.24 -13.72 -17.02
N GLY A 32 27.24 -14.81 -17.79
CA GLY A 32 28.35 -15.74 -17.92
C GLY A 32 28.50 -16.69 -16.73
N GLY A 33 29.57 -17.48 -16.73
CA GLY A 33 29.79 -18.55 -15.74
C GLY A 33 29.14 -19.88 -16.14
N ALA A 34 29.18 -20.87 -15.26
CA ALA A 34 28.74 -22.24 -15.59
C ALA A 34 27.22 -22.38 -15.79
N ARG A 35 26.44 -21.51 -15.15
CA ARG A 35 24.97 -21.46 -15.20
C ARG A 35 24.42 -20.18 -15.82
N ASP A 36 25.30 -19.32 -16.32
CA ASP A 36 24.97 -18.01 -16.89
C ASP A 36 24.38 -16.97 -15.90
N TYR A 37 24.41 -17.26 -14.59
CA TYR A 37 24.00 -16.36 -13.50
C TYR A 37 25.14 -15.50 -12.94
N GLY A 38 26.35 -15.62 -13.48
CA GLY A 38 27.56 -14.95 -13.01
C GLY A 38 28.67 -15.93 -12.63
N SER A 39 29.83 -15.40 -12.24
CA SER A 39 31.01 -16.18 -11.87
C SER A 39 31.23 -16.32 -10.36
N GLN A 40 30.41 -15.66 -9.54
CA GLN A 40 30.51 -15.72 -8.09
C GLN A 40 29.43 -16.65 -7.55
N CYS A 41 29.83 -17.59 -6.70
CA CYS A 41 28.94 -18.58 -6.11
C CYS A 41 29.43 -19.05 -4.74
N LEU A 42 28.54 -19.68 -3.99
CA LEU A 42 28.90 -20.41 -2.77
C LEU A 42 29.55 -21.76 -3.12
N GLY A 43 30.45 -22.24 -2.27
CA GLY A 43 30.88 -23.65 -2.31
C GLY A 43 29.78 -24.58 -1.77
N PRO A 44 29.88 -25.89 -1.98
CA PRO A 44 28.92 -26.86 -1.42
C PRO A 44 28.85 -26.73 0.11
N ASN A 45 27.65 -26.52 0.64
CA ASN A 45 27.40 -26.33 2.07
C ASN A 45 25.88 -26.41 2.35
N ASP A 46 25.53 -26.30 3.64
CA ASP A 46 24.15 -26.34 4.14
C ASP A 46 23.78 -24.99 4.80
N ASP A 47 24.46 -24.63 5.89
CA ASP A 47 24.18 -23.41 6.66
C ASP A 47 25.19 -22.26 6.49
N GLY A 48 25.94 -22.29 5.41
CA GLY A 48 27.00 -21.35 5.12
C GLY A 48 26.52 -20.03 4.51
N SER A 49 27.46 -19.11 4.38
CA SER A 49 27.28 -17.77 3.81
C SER A 49 28.50 -17.34 3.00
N SER A 50 28.32 -16.36 2.13
CA SER A 50 29.43 -15.70 1.46
C SER A 50 30.33 -14.96 2.46
N ARG A 51 31.51 -14.52 2.01
CA ARG A 51 32.20 -13.39 2.67
C ARG A 51 31.36 -12.12 2.50
N SER A 52 31.71 -11.06 3.23
CA SER A 52 31.14 -9.73 3.00
C SER A 52 31.36 -9.32 1.54
N ILE A 53 30.27 -9.06 0.82
CA ILE A 53 30.27 -8.60 -0.57
C ILE A 53 30.16 -7.08 -0.55
N ASP A 54 31.16 -6.39 -1.11
CA ASP A 54 31.09 -4.95 -1.33
C ASP A 54 30.13 -4.63 -2.48
N ILE A 55 29.12 -3.81 -2.21
CA ILE A 55 28.06 -3.46 -3.17
C ILE A 55 28.21 -2.03 -3.71
N THR A 56 29.28 -1.32 -3.33
CA THR A 56 29.46 0.10 -3.68
C THR A 56 29.64 0.37 -5.19
N SER A 57 29.96 -0.66 -5.97
CA SER A 57 29.99 -0.58 -7.44
C SER A 57 28.59 -0.37 -8.06
N ILE A 58 27.53 -0.77 -7.35
CA ILE A 58 26.12 -0.58 -7.75
C ILE A 58 25.45 0.50 -6.91
N PHE A 59 25.77 0.54 -5.61
CA PHE A 59 25.25 1.47 -4.61
C PHE A 59 26.37 2.31 -3.98
N PRO A 60 26.88 3.37 -4.66
CA PRO A 60 28.04 4.13 -4.18
C PRO A 60 27.89 4.68 -2.76
N SER A 61 26.68 5.10 -2.37
CA SER A 61 26.35 5.64 -1.06
C SER A 61 25.81 4.58 -0.08
N GLY A 62 25.86 3.31 -0.47
CA GLY A 62 25.21 2.20 0.22
C GLY A 62 23.71 2.10 -0.09
N ILE A 63 23.11 0.99 0.34
CA ILE A 63 21.67 0.76 0.36
C ILE A 63 21.12 1.36 1.66
N GLN A 64 20.12 2.25 1.57
CA GLN A 64 19.38 2.74 2.73
C GLN A 64 18.24 1.75 3.04
N PHE A 65 18.44 0.87 4.00
CA PHE A 65 17.46 -0.12 4.43
C PHE A 65 17.02 0.18 5.86
N PHE A 66 15.77 0.61 5.99
CA PHE A 66 15.18 1.16 7.20
C PHE A 66 16.05 2.26 7.81
N ASP A 67 16.44 2.12 9.06
CA ASP A 67 17.18 3.10 9.84
C ASP A 67 18.69 3.12 9.53
N ARG A 68 19.18 2.25 8.64
CA ARG A 68 20.61 2.01 8.41
C ARG A 68 21.00 2.08 6.94
N SER A 69 22.23 2.53 6.68
CA SER A 69 22.86 2.44 5.36
C SER A 69 23.90 1.33 5.35
N HIS A 70 23.89 0.51 4.31
CA HIS A 70 24.74 -0.67 4.16
C HIS A 70 25.55 -0.60 2.86
N THR A 71 26.87 -0.65 2.98
CA THR A 71 27.81 -0.70 1.84
C THR A 71 28.24 -2.11 1.48
N SER A 72 27.77 -3.10 2.23
CA SER A 72 28.06 -4.51 2.01
C SER A 72 26.89 -5.39 2.41
N MET A 73 26.87 -6.62 1.87
CA MET A 73 25.86 -7.63 2.17
C MET A 73 26.47 -9.03 2.21
N PHE A 74 25.72 -10.00 2.71
CA PHE A 74 26.07 -11.42 2.73
C PHE A 74 24.98 -12.22 2.04
N VAL A 75 25.36 -13.13 1.14
CA VAL A 75 24.45 -14.08 0.51
C VAL A 75 24.48 -15.39 1.31
N ASN A 76 23.33 -15.82 1.82
CA ASN A 76 23.22 -17.00 2.67
C ASN A 76 22.61 -18.17 1.89
N THR A 77 23.07 -19.40 2.19
CA THR A 77 22.59 -20.62 1.52
C THR A 77 21.08 -20.79 1.72
N ASN A 78 20.61 -20.54 2.94
CA ASN A 78 19.21 -20.59 3.39
C ASN A 78 18.30 -19.48 2.80
N GLY A 79 18.56 -19.03 1.56
CA GLY A 79 17.62 -18.27 0.75
C GLY A 79 17.33 -16.83 1.19
N ASN A 80 18.30 -16.19 1.85
CA ASN A 80 18.21 -14.79 2.28
C ASN A 80 19.53 -14.04 2.09
N VAL A 81 19.43 -12.70 2.04
CA VAL A 81 20.56 -11.77 2.09
C VAL A 81 20.48 -10.96 3.37
N THR A 82 21.63 -10.76 4.02
CA THR A 82 21.73 -10.05 5.29
C THR A 82 22.77 -8.94 5.23
N PHE A 83 22.64 -7.96 6.14
CA PHE A 83 23.52 -6.78 6.11
C PHE A 83 24.41 -6.61 7.35
N SER A 84 24.11 -7.29 8.47
CA SER A 84 24.93 -7.25 9.70
C SER A 84 25.92 -8.41 9.86
N GLY A 85 25.90 -9.39 8.93
CA GLY A 85 26.70 -10.62 9.01
C GLY A 85 26.00 -11.78 8.31
N GLY A 86 26.73 -12.85 8.01
CA GLY A 86 26.14 -14.10 7.50
C GLY A 86 25.21 -14.77 8.51
N LEU A 87 24.20 -15.48 8.03
CA LEU A 87 23.17 -16.11 8.85
C LEU A 87 23.07 -17.61 8.58
N ALA A 88 23.51 -18.40 9.57
CA ALA A 88 23.49 -19.86 9.54
C ALA A 88 22.17 -20.47 10.06
N ARG A 89 21.17 -19.66 10.39
CA ARG A 89 19.87 -20.17 10.87
C ARG A 89 19.07 -20.68 9.67
N TYR A 90 18.71 -21.95 9.70
CA TYR A 90 17.92 -22.65 8.66
C TYR A 90 16.42 -22.65 8.93
N THR A 91 16.01 -22.93 10.18
CA THR A 91 14.58 -22.85 10.56
C THR A 91 14.19 -21.39 10.75
N PRO A 92 13.25 -20.84 9.95
CA PRO A 92 12.90 -19.43 10.00
C PRO A 92 12.27 -19.05 11.34
N ASN A 93 12.77 -17.96 11.92
CA ASN A 93 12.08 -17.29 13.02
C ASN A 93 11.05 -16.31 12.42
N ALA A 94 9.88 -16.19 13.06
CA ALA A 94 8.93 -15.14 12.71
C ALA A 94 9.63 -13.78 12.68
N PHE A 95 9.35 -12.98 11.65
CA PHE A 95 9.68 -11.57 11.73
C PHE A 95 8.86 -10.90 12.85
N PRO A 96 9.42 -9.90 13.56
CA PRO A 96 10.77 -9.38 13.41
C PRO A 96 11.84 -10.17 14.22
N VAL A 97 13.04 -10.29 13.67
CA VAL A 97 14.25 -10.87 14.24
C VAL A 97 15.17 -9.72 14.67
N ALA A 98 15.35 -9.57 15.98
CA ALA A 98 16.17 -8.49 16.53
C ALA A 98 17.62 -8.51 15.98
N ASP A 99 18.15 -7.32 15.67
CA ASP A 99 19.53 -7.04 15.26
C ASP A 99 20.02 -7.64 13.92
N GLN A 100 19.12 -8.15 13.07
CA GLN A 100 19.50 -8.74 11.77
C GLN A 100 18.67 -8.19 10.60
N PRO A 101 19.07 -7.05 10.00
CA PRO A 101 18.49 -6.57 8.75
C PRO A 101 18.66 -7.63 7.66
N MET A 102 17.56 -8.01 7.01
CA MET A 102 17.57 -9.03 5.97
C MET A 102 16.47 -8.86 4.92
N ILE A 103 16.74 -9.39 3.73
CA ILE A 103 15.78 -9.59 2.64
C ILE A 103 15.77 -11.08 2.34
N ALA A 104 14.61 -11.71 2.52
CA ALA A 104 14.44 -13.14 2.40
C ALA A 104 13.41 -13.47 1.31
N PRO A 105 13.81 -13.69 0.05
CA PRO A 105 12.88 -14.21 -0.95
C PRO A 105 12.27 -15.55 -0.52
N PHE A 106 13.09 -16.45 0.04
CA PHE A 106 12.64 -17.76 0.49
C PHE A 106 13.59 -18.28 1.58
N TRP A 107 13.34 -17.94 2.84
CA TRP A 107 14.13 -18.44 3.95
C TRP A 107 13.66 -19.83 4.37
N ALA A 108 14.49 -20.83 4.14
CA ALA A 108 14.27 -22.21 4.54
C ALA A 108 15.62 -22.95 4.67
N ASP A 109 15.53 -24.20 5.07
CA ASP A 109 16.62 -25.16 5.31
C ASP A 109 17.13 -25.74 3.96
N VAL A 110 17.91 -24.92 3.26
CA VAL A 110 18.40 -25.16 1.90
C VAL A 110 19.73 -25.90 1.97
N ASP A 111 19.84 -27.00 1.22
CA ASP A 111 21.06 -27.78 1.18
C ASP A 111 21.65 -27.82 -0.23
N ILE A 112 22.83 -27.21 -0.40
CA ILE A 112 23.55 -27.18 -1.68
C ILE A 112 24.74 -28.15 -1.74
N ARG A 113 24.80 -29.13 -0.83
CA ARG A 113 25.69 -30.29 -0.96
C ARG A 113 25.15 -31.20 -2.06
N PHE A 114 26.06 -31.84 -2.81
CA PHE A 114 25.70 -32.59 -4.02
C PHE A 114 26.29 -34.01 -4.03
N ASP A 115 27.48 -34.22 -3.44
CA ASP A 115 28.07 -35.55 -3.33
C ASP A 115 27.59 -36.22 -2.02
N PRO A 116 27.14 -37.49 -2.05
CA PRO A 116 26.84 -38.25 -0.83
C PRO A 116 27.97 -38.24 0.20
N THR A 117 29.23 -38.12 -0.24
CA THR A 117 30.39 -37.99 0.65
C THR A 117 30.46 -36.62 1.36
N ASP A 118 29.94 -35.55 0.74
CA ASP A 118 29.77 -34.23 1.39
C ASP A 118 28.68 -34.28 2.47
N CYS A 119 27.72 -35.19 2.32
CA CYS A 119 26.61 -35.40 3.27
C CYS A 119 27.00 -36.28 4.46
N GLU A 120 28.12 -37.01 4.36
CA GLU A 120 28.65 -37.85 5.44
C GLU A 120 29.53 -37.04 6.43
N ASP A 121 30.04 -35.88 6.01
CA ASP A 121 30.77 -34.95 6.88
C ASP A 121 29.79 -34.06 7.66
N ASN A 122 29.72 -34.27 8.98
CA ASN A 122 28.82 -33.59 9.92
C ASN A 122 29.09 -32.08 10.09
N ASP A 123 30.08 -31.53 9.39
CA ASP A 123 30.41 -30.11 9.42
C ASP A 123 29.63 -29.38 8.30
N GLY A 124 28.29 -29.47 8.34
CA GLY A 124 27.38 -28.63 7.54
C GLY A 124 27.63 -27.15 7.82
N GLY A 125 28.72 -26.62 7.26
CA GLY A 125 29.54 -25.60 7.90
C GLY A 125 28.79 -24.30 8.14
N SER A 126 28.43 -24.04 9.39
CA SER A 126 27.99 -22.71 9.81
C SER A 126 29.17 -21.73 9.66
N GLY A 127 29.08 -20.76 8.76
CA GLY A 127 30.14 -19.78 8.52
C GLY A 127 30.43 -19.53 7.04
N TYR A 128 31.71 -19.38 6.67
CA TYR A 128 32.06 -19.16 5.27
C TYR A 128 31.88 -20.44 4.45
N ALA A 129 30.99 -20.39 3.45
CA ALA A 129 30.61 -21.49 2.56
C ALA A 129 31.71 -22.00 1.60
N GLY A 130 32.97 -21.63 1.81
CA GLY A 130 34.07 -21.99 0.93
C GLY A 130 34.09 -21.24 -0.40
N ASP A 131 35.09 -21.55 -1.24
CA ASP A 131 35.26 -20.94 -2.55
C ASP A 131 34.27 -21.52 -3.58
N CYS A 132 33.95 -20.73 -4.61
CA CYS A 132 33.04 -21.12 -5.67
C CYS A 132 33.57 -22.31 -6.50
N HIS A 133 32.82 -23.41 -6.55
CA HIS A 133 33.17 -24.62 -7.32
C HIS A 133 32.46 -24.72 -8.69
N ASN A 134 31.72 -23.68 -9.08
CA ASN A 134 30.94 -23.63 -10.31
C ASN A 134 29.97 -24.82 -10.50
N PRO A 135 29.01 -25.01 -9.58
CA PRO A 135 28.08 -26.15 -9.64
C PRO A 135 27.21 -26.11 -10.91
N SER A 136 26.97 -27.28 -11.50
CA SER A 136 26.09 -27.41 -12.68
C SER A 136 24.59 -27.48 -12.34
N SER A 137 24.26 -27.65 -11.06
CA SER A 137 22.92 -27.70 -10.44
C SER A 137 23.10 -27.55 -8.92
N ASN A 138 22.03 -27.26 -8.18
CA ASN A 138 22.03 -27.13 -6.72
C ASN A 138 23.04 -26.08 -6.23
N GLY A 139 22.87 -24.81 -6.65
CA GLY A 139 23.86 -23.77 -6.39
C GLY A 139 23.28 -22.39 -6.16
N VAL A 140 24.06 -21.58 -5.44
CA VAL A 140 23.73 -20.17 -5.13
C VAL A 140 24.76 -19.26 -5.78
N TRP A 141 24.27 -18.30 -6.56
CA TRP A 141 25.07 -17.41 -7.40
C TRP A 141 24.75 -15.95 -7.10
N TRP A 142 25.71 -15.06 -7.33
CA TRP A 142 25.44 -13.62 -7.37
C TRP A 142 26.24 -12.90 -8.47
N HIS A 143 25.69 -11.78 -8.93
CA HIS A 143 26.30 -10.93 -9.93
C HIS A 143 26.04 -9.45 -9.63
N LEU A 144 27.09 -8.63 -9.72
CA LEU A 144 27.01 -7.17 -9.66
C LEU A 144 26.99 -6.64 -11.09
N ASP A 145 25.78 -6.47 -11.64
CA ASP A 145 25.55 -6.01 -13.01
C ASP A 145 25.74 -4.49 -13.08
N THR A 146 26.97 -4.05 -13.33
CA THR A 146 27.29 -2.62 -13.47
C THR A 146 26.69 -1.98 -14.73
N VAL A 147 26.28 -2.77 -15.73
CA VAL A 147 25.68 -2.28 -16.97
C VAL A 147 24.18 -2.04 -16.79
N GLY A 148 23.46 -3.03 -16.28
CA GLY A 148 22.05 -2.93 -15.88
C GLY A 148 21.85 -2.19 -14.56
N ARG A 149 22.95 -1.83 -13.88
CA ARG A 149 23.01 -1.15 -12.58
C ARG A 149 22.11 -1.86 -11.56
N ARG A 150 22.38 -3.12 -11.28
CA ARG A 150 21.60 -3.94 -10.36
C ARG A 150 22.44 -5.04 -9.73
N ILE A 151 21.97 -5.58 -8.62
CA ILE A 151 22.51 -6.78 -7.99
C ILE A 151 21.53 -7.91 -8.25
N VAL A 152 22.03 -9.07 -8.65
CA VAL A 152 21.22 -10.26 -8.90
C VAL A 152 21.78 -11.40 -8.05
N VAL A 153 20.94 -12.03 -7.24
CA VAL A 153 21.29 -13.21 -6.43
C VAL A 153 20.33 -14.34 -6.80
N THR A 154 20.86 -15.52 -7.14
CA THR A 154 20.08 -16.62 -7.70
C THR A 154 20.32 -17.89 -6.90
N TRP A 155 19.24 -18.51 -6.41
CA TRP A 155 19.23 -19.87 -5.90
C TRP A 155 18.68 -20.77 -7.01
N ASP A 156 19.58 -21.49 -7.68
CA ASP A 156 19.27 -22.30 -8.86
C ASP A 156 19.24 -23.78 -8.50
N GLN A 157 18.07 -24.37 -8.70
CA GLN A 157 17.79 -25.78 -8.48
C GLN A 157 18.22 -26.23 -7.09
N VAL A 158 17.91 -25.43 -6.07
CA VAL A 158 18.31 -25.74 -4.71
C VAL A 158 17.43 -26.82 -4.10
N GLY A 159 18.07 -27.80 -3.46
CA GLY A 159 17.46 -28.86 -2.68
C GLY A 159 17.15 -28.41 -1.24
N TYR A 160 16.71 -29.36 -0.43
CA TYR A 160 16.40 -29.15 0.98
C TYR A 160 17.16 -30.16 1.83
N PHE A 161 17.43 -29.81 3.08
CA PHE A 161 18.11 -30.69 4.01
C PHE A 161 17.35 -32.03 4.19
N ASP A 162 18.00 -33.19 4.24
CA ASP A 162 19.46 -33.45 4.31
C ASP A 162 19.98 -34.00 2.97
N CYS A 163 20.62 -33.15 2.16
CA CYS A 163 21.06 -33.45 0.80
C CYS A 163 19.95 -33.96 -0.13
N ASN A 164 18.72 -33.54 0.12
CA ASN A 164 17.59 -34.05 -0.63
C ASN A 164 17.36 -33.24 -1.89
N THR A 165 17.57 -33.91 -3.02
CA THR A 165 17.36 -33.36 -4.34
C THR A 165 16.20 -34.08 -5.04
N SER A 166 15.12 -34.43 -4.34
CA SER A 166 13.90 -34.95 -4.96
C SER A 166 12.91 -33.86 -5.38
N LYS A 167 13.05 -32.65 -4.82
CA LYS A 167 12.29 -31.43 -5.15
C LYS A 167 13.24 -30.25 -5.31
N ARG A 168 12.82 -29.19 -6.01
CA ARG A 168 13.65 -28.01 -6.29
C ARG A 168 12.94 -26.69 -6.05
N MET A 169 13.76 -25.70 -5.70
CA MET A 169 13.41 -24.29 -5.74
C MET A 169 14.31 -23.56 -6.73
N ASN A 170 13.72 -22.72 -7.58
CA ASN A 170 14.42 -21.78 -8.46
C ASN A 170 13.88 -20.38 -8.18
N PHE A 171 14.71 -19.52 -7.57
CA PHE A 171 14.30 -18.17 -7.26
C PHE A 171 15.46 -17.17 -7.31
N GLN A 172 15.12 -15.91 -7.51
CA GLN A 172 16.09 -14.83 -7.70
C GLN A 172 15.67 -13.56 -6.95
N LEU A 173 16.65 -12.88 -6.37
CA LEU A 173 16.54 -11.55 -5.79
C LEU A 173 17.23 -10.55 -6.70
N ILE A 174 16.56 -9.45 -7.03
CA ILE A 174 17.12 -8.33 -7.78
C ILE A 174 17.00 -7.06 -6.95
N LEU A 175 18.11 -6.35 -6.78
CA LEU A 175 18.16 -5.03 -6.13
C LEU A 175 18.59 -3.99 -7.16
N THR A 176 17.76 -2.96 -7.36
CA THR A 176 18.00 -1.90 -8.34
C THR A 176 18.03 -0.54 -7.65
N PRO A 177 19.12 0.23 -7.69
CA PRO A 177 19.19 1.57 -7.15
C PRO A 177 18.25 2.51 -7.87
N VAL A 178 17.58 3.36 -7.09
CA VAL A 178 16.78 4.46 -7.60
C VAL A 178 17.64 5.71 -7.62
N PRO A 179 17.76 6.42 -8.77
CA PRO A 179 18.50 7.67 -8.83
C PRO A 179 17.92 8.72 -7.89
N ALA A 180 18.80 9.48 -7.23
CA ALA A 180 18.37 10.58 -6.40
C ALA A 180 17.55 11.60 -7.23
N SER A 181 16.43 12.02 -6.66
CA SER A 181 15.50 12.99 -7.23
C SER A 181 14.85 13.79 -6.09
N SER A 182 13.89 14.66 -6.38
CA SER A 182 13.05 15.25 -5.31
C SER A 182 12.30 14.18 -4.50
N CYS A 183 12.05 13.01 -5.11
CA CYS A 183 11.19 11.95 -4.55
C CYS A 183 11.94 10.68 -4.12
N ALA A 184 13.26 10.63 -4.31
CA ALA A 184 14.10 9.51 -3.91
C ALA A 184 15.46 10.03 -3.44
N MET A 185 16.00 9.47 -2.37
CA MET A 185 17.34 9.81 -1.90
C MET A 185 18.38 8.82 -2.44
N GLU A 186 19.66 9.21 -2.40
CA GLU A 186 20.73 8.24 -2.64
C GLU A 186 20.61 7.10 -1.62
N GLY A 187 20.66 5.87 -2.12
CA GLY A 187 20.50 4.65 -1.33
C GLY A 187 19.10 4.05 -1.38
N ASP A 188 18.12 4.76 -1.94
CA ASP A 188 16.82 4.17 -2.28
C ASP A 188 16.95 3.10 -3.37
N PHE A 189 16.09 2.09 -3.31
CA PHE A 189 16.20 0.94 -4.19
C PHE A 189 14.86 0.22 -4.37
N ASP A 190 14.74 -0.48 -5.49
CA ASP A 190 13.65 -1.39 -5.77
C ASP A 190 14.12 -2.82 -5.58
N VAL A 191 13.22 -3.66 -5.09
CA VAL A 191 13.44 -5.09 -4.85
C VAL A 191 12.49 -5.88 -5.72
N GLU A 192 13.00 -6.89 -6.42
CA GLU A 192 12.20 -7.83 -7.18
C GLU A 192 12.57 -9.27 -6.78
N PHE A 193 11.57 -10.07 -6.41
CA PHE A 193 11.71 -11.51 -6.30
C PHE A 193 11.12 -12.15 -7.55
N ARG A 194 11.83 -13.14 -8.10
CA ARG A 194 11.36 -13.95 -9.23
C ARG A 194 11.36 -15.41 -8.83
N PHE A 195 10.24 -16.10 -9.01
CA PHE A 195 10.09 -17.53 -8.73
C PHE A 195 9.80 -18.28 -10.02
N ASN A 196 10.64 -19.27 -10.33
CA ASN A 196 10.50 -20.10 -11.52
C ASN A 196 10.04 -21.52 -11.20
N THR A 197 10.50 -22.10 -10.10
CA THR A 197 10.12 -23.46 -9.70
C THR A 197 9.97 -23.45 -8.19
N CYS A 198 8.82 -23.93 -7.71
CA CYS A 198 8.55 -24.02 -6.29
C CYS A 198 7.94 -25.37 -5.94
N GLU A 199 8.78 -26.34 -5.58
CA GLU A 199 8.31 -27.70 -5.31
C GLU A 199 8.32 -28.07 -3.82
N TRP A 200 9.03 -27.32 -2.98
CA TRP A 200 9.22 -27.65 -1.56
C TRP A 200 9.09 -26.40 -0.68
N ASN A 201 8.73 -26.59 0.60
CA ASN A 201 8.53 -25.51 1.56
C ASN A 201 9.22 -25.73 2.92
N THR A 202 9.69 -26.94 3.25
CA THR A 202 10.25 -27.25 4.57
C THR A 202 11.34 -28.32 4.46
N GLY A 203 12.53 -28.09 5.04
CA GLY A 203 13.58 -29.11 5.15
C GLY A 203 13.36 -30.08 6.30
N ASP A 204 14.07 -31.21 6.28
CA ASP A 204 13.83 -32.33 7.19
C ASP A 204 14.18 -31.97 8.66
N ALA A 205 15.18 -31.11 8.91
CA ALA A 205 15.52 -30.64 10.26
C ALA A 205 14.51 -29.60 10.78
N SER A 206 13.87 -28.87 9.87
CA SER A 206 12.76 -27.94 10.18
C SER A 206 11.40 -28.65 10.34
N GLY A 207 11.38 -29.99 10.42
CA GLY A 207 10.19 -30.81 10.65
C GLY A 207 9.42 -31.19 9.38
N GLY A 208 10.00 -30.97 8.19
CA GLY A 208 9.44 -31.40 6.93
C GLY A 208 9.55 -32.91 6.69
N GLU A 209 8.77 -33.40 5.74
CA GLU A 209 8.88 -34.74 5.17
C GLU A 209 8.80 -34.64 3.65
N SER A 210 9.80 -35.17 2.94
CA SER A 210 9.87 -35.07 1.47
C SER A 210 9.76 -33.64 0.95
N GLY A 211 10.36 -32.67 1.67
CA GLY A 211 10.40 -31.26 1.31
C GLY A 211 9.14 -30.46 1.64
N LEU A 212 8.14 -31.09 2.28
CA LEU A 212 6.87 -30.44 2.60
C LEU A 212 6.59 -30.55 4.10
N ALA A 213 6.04 -29.49 4.68
CA ALA A 213 5.43 -29.58 6.00
C ALA A 213 4.17 -30.47 5.94
N PRO A 214 3.92 -31.30 6.96
CA PRO A 214 2.75 -32.16 7.01
C PRO A 214 1.44 -31.36 7.00
N GLY A 215 0.42 -31.86 6.29
CA GLY A 215 -0.87 -31.20 6.07
C GLY A 215 -1.76 -31.08 7.33
N VAL A 216 -1.38 -31.74 8.41
CA VAL A 216 -1.95 -31.53 9.74
C VAL A 216 -0.79 -31.09 10.63
N MET A 217 -0.84 -29.87 11.18
CA MET A 217 0.07 -29.44 12.26
C MET A 217 -0.21 -30.18 13.58
N ASP A 218 -0.85 -31.35 13.49
CA ASP A 218 -1.20 -32.28 14.54
C ASP A 218 -0.57 -33.63 14.18
N GLY A 219 0.49 -34.01 14.91
CA GLY A 219 0.81 -35.41 15.11
C GLY A 219 2.14 -35.97 14.59
N PHE A 220 3.08 -36.10 15.55
CA PHE A 220 3.93 -37.27 15.77
C PHE A 220 5.13 -37.56 14.84
N ARG A 221 6.22 -36.82 15.04
CA ARG A 221 7.54 -37.49 15.16
C ARG A 221 7.64 -38.04 16.59
N ARG A 222 7.74 -39.37 16.76
CA ARG A 222 7.92 -40.01 18.08
C ARG A 222 9.35 -39.83 18.59
N VAL A 223 9.74 -38.60 18.88
CA VAL A 223 10.88 -38.35 19.76
C VAL A 223 10.34 -38.39 21.18
N ALA A 224 10.77 -39.40 21.93
CA ALA A 224 10.36 -39.53 23.33
C ALA A 224 10.95 -38.37 24.14
N CYS A 225 10.12 -37.78 24.99
CA CYS A 225 10.60 -36.79 25.95
C CYS A 225 11.56 -37.47 26.93
N THR A 226 12.64 -36.77 27.26
CA THR A 226 13.54 -37.23 28.31
C THR A 226 13.13 -36.55 29.62
N ASN A 227 13.13 -37.30 30.72
CA ASN A 227 12.86 -36.78 32.04
C ASN A 227 14.17 -36.57 32.79
N LEU A 228 14.50 -35.31 33.13
CA LEU A 228 15.56 -34.98 34.06
C LEU A 228 14.94 -34.24 35.24
N LEU A 229 15.06 -34.82 36.43
CA LEU A 229 14.65 -34.20 37.69
C LEU A 229 13.17 -33.78 37.73
N GLY A 230 12.28 -34.54 37.08
CA GLY A 230 10.84 -34.27 37.08
C GLY A 230 10.40 -33.19 36.09
N ARG A 231 11.31 -32.72 35.21
CA ARG A 231 10.96 -31.88 34.06
C ARG A 231 11.17 -32.68 32.78
N GLU A 232 10.13 -32.75 31.97
CA GLU A 232 10.19 -33.33 30.63
C GLU A 232 10.78 -32.31 29.67
N PHE A 233 11.74 -32.73 28.85
CA PHE A 233 12.36 -31.89 27.84
C PHE A 233 12.58 -32.68 26.56
N CYS A 234 12.61 -31.96 25.45
CA CYS A 234 12.83 -32.51 24.13
C CYS A 234 14.32 -32.52 23.80
N PRO A 235 14.94 -33.70 23.60
CA PRO A 235 16.39 -33.78 23.42
C PRO A 235 16.87 -33.21 22.08
N ALA A 236 16.00 -33.17 21.05
CA ALA A 236 16.32 -32.62 19.73
C ALA A 236 15.98 -31.12 19.60
N ASP A 237 15.00 -30.63 20.37
CA ASP A 237 14.57 -29.23 20.37
C ASP A 237 14.21 -28.81 21.80
N PRO A 238 15.10 -28.10 22.51
CA PRO A 238 14.85 -27.65 23.89
C PRO A 238 13.68 -26.66 24.02
N THR A 239 13.18 -26.11 22.91
CA THR A 239 12.06 -25.15 22.88
C THR A 239 10.71 -25.83 22.61
N ALA A 240 10.72 -27.09 22.15
CA ALA A 240 9.53 -27.89 21.96
C ALA A 240 8.91 -28.34 23.29
N SER A 241 7.58 -28.32 23.36
CA SER A 241 6.84 -28.81 24.53
C SER A 241 6.63 -30.33 24.47
N CYS A 242 6.62 -30.95 25.65
CA CYS A 242 6.27 -32.35 25.83
C CYS A 242 4.77 -32.49 26.09
N SER A 243 4.10 -33.37 25.35
CA SER A 243 2.72 -33.75 25.65
C SER A 243 2.49 -35.22 25.28
N GLY A 244 1.91 -35.97 26.23
CA GLY A 244 1.73 -37.42 26.09
C GLY A 244 3.05 -38.24 26.05
N GLY A 245 4.16 -37.71 26.57
CA GLY A 245 5.48 -38.37 26.56
C GLY A 245 6.26 -38.23 25.25
N PHE A 246 5.79 -37.39 24.32
CA PHE A 246 6.43 -37.14 23.03
C PHE A 246 6.65 -35.65 22.79
N CYS A 247 7.68 -35.36 21.99
CA CYS A 247 8.00 -34.01 21.54
C CYS A 247 7.00 -33.50 20.51
N MET A 248 6.50 -32.30 20.75
CA MET A 248 5.67 -31.57 19.80
C MET A 248 6.58 -30.75 18.85
N ALA A 249 7.13 -31.38 17.81
CA ALA A 249 7.80 -30.64 16.74
C ALA A 249 6.74 -30.08 15.78
N ARG A 250 6.62 -28.76 15.68
CA ARG A 250 5.86 -28.10 14.62
C ARG A 250 6.80 -27.95 13.43
N ALA A 251 6.44 -28.50 12.27
CA ALA A 251 7.14 -28.17 11.05
C ALA A 251 7.07 -26.65 10.85
N THR A 252 8.18 -26.04 10.45
CA THR A 252 8.21 -24.61 10.16
C THR A 252 8.50 -24.41 8.68
N PRO A 253 7.46 -24.16 7.87
CA PRO A 253 7.62 -23.82 6.47
C PRO A 253 8.43 -22.55 6.27
N ALA A 254 8.88 -22.37 5.03
CA ALA A 254 9.67 -21.22 4.60
C ALA A 254 9.01 -19.88 4.94
N GLN A 255 9.83 -18.87 5.23
CA GLN A 255 9.39 -17.49 5.42
C GLN A 255 9.89 -16.62 4.26
N SER A 256 9.07 -15.68 3.81
CA SER A 256 9.45 -14.74 2.76
C SER A 256 9.13 -13.30 3.18
N GLY A 257 10.01 -12.34 2.88
CA GLY A 257 9.81 -10.93 3.21
C GLY A 257 11.08 -10.16 3.59
N PHE A 258 10.92 -9.18 4.49
CA PHE A 258 11.89 -8.17 4.86
C PHE A 258 11.90 -7.96 6.38
N ASP A 259 13.07 -7.73 6.93
CA ASP A 259 13.23 -7.38 8.34
C ASP A 259 14.24 -6.25 8.47
N ALA A 260 13.89 -5.18 9.16
CA ALA A 260 14.79 -4.07 9.46
C ALA A 260 15.84 -4.41 10.50
N GLY A 261 15.66 -5.48 11.27
CA GLY A 261 16.49 -5.84 12.40
C GLY A 261 16.39 -4.84 13.55
N ASN A 262 15.29 -4.09 13.67
CA ASN A 262 15.03 -3.11 14.74
C ASN A 262 13.84 -3.48 15.62
N SER A 263 13.33 -4.72 15.49
CA SER A 263 12.19 -5.29 16.21
C SER A 263 10.81 -4.67 15.94
N THR A 264 10.72 -3.66 15.07
CA THR A 264 9.46 -2.97 14.78
C THR A 264 9.09 -3.02 13.31
N ASP A 265 10.06 -2.85 12.41
CA ASP A 265 9.79 -2.68 10.98
C ASP A 265 10.11 -3.98 10.22
N PHE A 266 9.08 -4.61 9.67
CA PHE A 266 9.20 -5.84 8.88
C PHE A 266 8.02 -6.00 7.92
N VAL A 267 8.20 -6.83 6.90
CA VAL A 267 7.17 -7.21 5.92
C VAL A 267 7.28 -8.72 5.70
N GLU A 268 6.15 -9.43 5.61
CA GLU A 268 6.12 -10.89 5.46
C GLU A 268 5.21 -11.25 4.29
N ILE A 269 5.67 -11.88 3.21
CA ILE A 269 4.78 -12.19 2.07
C ILE A 269 3.66 -13.16 2.49
N PRO A 270 2.42 -13.01 1.98
CA PRO A 270 1.30 -13.88 2.32
C PRO A 270 1.64 -15.36 2.22
N GLY A 271 1.15 -16.12 3.20
CA GLY A 271 1.43 -17.55 3.32
C GLY A 271 2.79 -17.89 3.92
N SER A 272 3.61 -16.92 4.31
CA SER A 272 4.88 -17.22 4.99
C SER A 272 4.65 -18.10 6.23
N ARG A 273 5.55 -19.06 6.43
CA ARG A 273 5.47 -20.09 7.48
C ARG A 273 4.18 -20.92 7.47
N THR A 274 3.49 -20.97 6.32
CA THR A 274 2.37 -21.90 6.05
C THR A 274 2.75 -22.94 5.00
N ASN A 275 1.97 -24.01 4.88
CA ASN A 275 2.23 -25.08 3.92
C ASN A 275 2.10 -24.59 2.47
N GLU A 276 1.35 -23.51 2.26
CA GLU A 276 1.02 -22.96 0.96
C GLU A 276 2.11 -22.02 0.42
N ILE A 277 3.11 -21.62 1.23
CA ILE A 277 4.09 -20.58 0.87
C ILE A 277 4.73 -20.79 -0.51
N HIS A 278 5.27 -21.98 -0.76
CA HIS A 278 5.93 -22.31 -2.03
C HIS A 278 4.98 -22.17 -3.23
N SER A 279 3.70 -22.53 -3.07
CA SER A 279 2.71 -22.34 -4.13
C SER A 279 2.41 -20.86 -4.32
N ILE A 280 2.15 -20.12 -3.24
CA ILE A 280 1.80 -18.69 -3.29
C ILE A 280 2.91 -17.89 -3.98
N LEU A 281 4.17 -18.10 -3.60
CA LEU A 281 5.31 -17.40 -4.20
C LEU A 281 5.41 -17.61 -5.72
N CYS A 282 5.00 -18.77 -6.21
CA CYS A 282 5.05 -19.14 -7.62
C CYS A 282 3.78 -18.74 -8.40
N THR A 283 2.60 -18.79 -7.77
CA THR A 283 1.31 -18.63 -8.48
C THR A 283 0.65 -17.27 -8.29
N ASP A 284 1.09 -16.51 -7.30
CA ASP A 284 0.54 -15.19 -6.95
C ASP A 284 1.57 -14.06 -7.19
N SER A 285 1.13 -12.81 -7.03
CA SER A 285 1.93 -11.61 -7.27
C SER A 285 1.26 -10.35 -6.73
N ASN A 286 2.07 -9.41 -6.21
CA ASN A 286 1.61 -8.06 -5.87
C ASN A 286 1.65 -7.06 -7.06
N VAL A 287 2.05 -7.51 -8.25
CA VAL A 287 2.08 -6.70 -9.48
C VAL A 287 1.29 -7.34 -10.63
N GLY A 288 0.50 -8.37 -10.33
CA GLY A 288 -0.34 -9.06 -11.31
C GLY A 288 0.42 -9.97 -12.28
N GLU A 289 1.70 -10.27 -12.02
CA GLU A 289 2.52 -11.19 -12.81
C GLU A 289 2.93 -12.40 -11.92
N PRO A 290 2.26 -13.56 -12.03
CA PRO A 290 2.51 -14.72 -11.17
C PRO A 290 4.00 -15.08 -11.07
N GLY A 291 4.50 -15.20 -9.83
CA GLY A 291 5.92 -15.48 -9.58
C GLY A 291 6.82 -14.24 -9.53
N ILE A 292 6.28 -13.03 -9.76
CA ILE A 292 6.98 -11.76 -9.60
C ILE A 292 6.44 -11.03 -8.37
N TRP A 293 7.34 -10.63 -7.47
CA TRP A 293 7.01 -9.77 -6.33
C TRP A 293 7.91 -8.54 -6.36
N ARG A 294 7.35 -7.34 -6.35
CA ARG A 294 8.12 -6.08 -6.40
C ARG A 294 7.83 -5.20 -5.21
N PHE A 295 8.88 -4.62 -4.63
CA PHE A 295 8.78 -3.73 -3.48
C PHE A 295 9.64 -2.49 -3.73
N GLN A 296 9.16 -1.34 -3.28
CA GLN A 296 9.92 -0.10 -3.36
C GLN A 296 10.41 0.25 -1.96
N ILE A 297 11.72 0.48 -1.82
CA ILE A 297 12.31 0.97 -0.58
C ILE A 297 12.66 2.45 -0.78
N ARG A 298 12.03 3.31 0.01
CA ARG A 298 12.21 4.77 -0.05
C ARG A 298 12.49 5.31 1.33
N ARG A 299 13.56 6.09 1.46
CA ARG A 299 14.03 6.65 2.74
C ARG A 299 14.11 5.56 3.83
N GLY A 300 14.53 4.37 3.43
CA GLY A 300 14.60 3.19 4.28
C GLY A 300 13.30 2.42 4.50
N SER A 301 12.12 2.96 4.22
CA SER A 301 10.86 2.25 4.48
C SER A 301 10.38 1.44 3.27
N VAL A 302 9.80 0.26 3.51
CA VAL A 302 9.14 -0.55 2.46
C VAL A 302 7.78 0.06 2.14
N LEU A 303 7.54 0.38 0.86
CA LEU A 303 6.24 0.81 0.34
C LEU A 303 5.53 -0.38 -0.31
N CYS A 304 4.31 -0.72 0.13
CA CYS A 304 3.48 -1.77 -0.49
C CYS A 304 2.52 -1.18 -1.54
N PRO A 305 2.21 -1.91 -2.64
CA PRO A 305 1.34 -1.41 -3.72
C PRO A 305 -0.10 -1.06 -3.29
N ASP A 306 -0.66 -1.76 -2.29
CA ASP A 306 -2.02 -1.55 -1.81
C ASP A 306 -2.10 -0.80 -0.46
N ALA A 307 -0.95 -0.38 0.09
CA ALA A 307 -0.92 0.40 1.33
C ALA A 307 -1.26 1.87 1.06
N GLY A 308 -2.09 2.46 1.90
CA GLY A 308 -2.61 3.83 1.76
C GLY A 308 -4.00 3.92 1.12
N GLU A 309 -4.60 2.80 0.74
CA GLU A 309 -6.00 2.72 0.29
C GLU A 309 -6.95 2.78 1.48
N SER A 310 -8.09 3.45 1.31
CA SER A 310 -9.13 3.55 2.33
C SER A 310 -9.71 2.16 2.64
N CYS A 311 -9.89 1.85 3.91
CA CYS A 311 -10.48 0.62 4.38
C CYS A 311 -11.36 0.87 5.61
N ASP A 312 -12.27 -0.07 5.89
CA ASP A 312 -13.13 -0.04 7.07
C ASP A 312 -12.46 -0.81 8.21
N THR A 313 -12.21 -0.13 9.33
CA THR A 313 -11.56 -0.72 10.52
C THR A 313 -12.56 -1.51 11.38
N GLY A 314 -13.86 -1.40 11.11
CA GLY A 314 -14.94 -1.94 11.94
C GLY A 314 -15.20 -1.14 13.22
N ALA A 315 -14.49 -0.02 13.43
CA ALA A 315 -14.79 0.92 14.52
C ALA A 315 -15.97 1.84 14.15
N GLN A 316 -16.55 2.49 15.16
CA GLN A 316 -17.69 3.40 14.96
C GLN A 316 -17.23 4.78 14.47
N GLY A 317 -18.16 5.53 13.89
CA GLY A 317 -17.94 6.92 13.51
C GLY A 317 -16.75 7.16 12.59
N VAL A 318 -16.04 8.26 12.84
CA VAL A 318 -14.85 8.63 12.07
C VAL A 318 -13.71 7.63 12.26
N CYS A 319 -13.70 6.86 13.35
CA CYS A 319 -12.71 5.81 13.60
C CYS A 319 -12.88 4.59 12.68
N GLY A 320 -14.07 4.41 12.09
CA GLY A 320 -14.31 3.41 11.06
C GLY A 320 -13.42 3.61 9.83
N LEU A 321 -12.98 4.85 9.59
CA LEU A 321 -12.02 5.16 8.54
C LEU A 321 -10.62 4.71 8.94
N GLY A 322 -10.06 3.84 8.12
CA GLY A 322 -8.66 3.50 8.17
C GLY A 322 -8.01 3.51 6.81
N ARG A 323 -6.70 3.33 6.84
CA ARG A 323 -5.91 3.01 5.66
C ARG A 323 -5.18 1.71 5.82
N THR A 324 -5.04 1.04 4.70
CA THR A 324 -4.22 -0.14 4.57
C THR A 324 -2.76 0.20 4.90
N ALA A 325 -2.20 -0.42 5.93
CA ALA A 325 -0.79 -0.32 6.29
C ALA A 325 -0.12 -1.67 6.07
N CYS A 326 1.14 -1.68 5.66
CA CYS A 326 1.91 -2.91 5.48
C CYS A 326 2.10 -3.59 6.84
N VAL A 327 1.46 -4.75 7.03
CA VAL A 327 1.70 -5.61 8.20
C VAL A 327 1.72 -7.04 7.70
N GLY A 328 2.88 -7.67 7.77
CA GLY A 328 3.02 -9.07 7.39
C GLY A 328 2.53 -9.35 5.96
N GLY A 329 2.87 -8.45 5.02
CA GLY A 329 2.64 -8.53 3.55
C GLY A 329 1.21 -8.71 3.10
N ALA A 330 0.26 -8.63 4.03
CA ALA A 330 -1.05 -8.09 3.78
C ALA A 330 -1.08 -6.61 4.14
N THR A 331 -2.11 -5.94 3.65
CA THR A 331 -2.51 -4.64 4.14
C THR A 331 -3.45 -4.82 5.32
N GLU A 332 -3.05 -4.35 6.50
CA GLU A 332 -3.93 -4.27 7.66
C GLU A 332 -4.62 -2.91 7.67
N CYS A 333 -5.93 -2.89 7.91
CA CYS A 333 -6.64 -1.62 8.04
C CYS A 333 -6.32 -0.96 9.38
N ARG A 334 -5.55 0.14 9.36
CA ARG A 334 -5.23 0.94 10.55
C ARG A 334 -6.06 2.21 10.59
N GLN A 335 -6.62 2.50 11.76
CA GLN A 335 -7.43 3.69 12.02
C GLN A 335 -6.64 4.96 11.68
N ASP A 336 -7.23 5.82 10.85
CA ASP A 336 -6.64 7.11 10.50
C ASP A 336 -6.97 8.20 11.53
N LEU A 337 -8.15 8.09 12.15
CA LEU A 337 -8.67 9.02 13.13
C LEU A 337 -8.87 8.29 14.45
N MET A 338 -8.33 8.89 15.52
CA MET A 338 -8.52 8.43 16.89
C MET A 338 -9.73 9.18 17.49
N PRO A 339 -10.42 8.59 18.49
CA PRO A 339 -11.49 9.26 19.21
C PRO A 339 -11.11 10.67 19.68
N SER A 340 -12.00 11.63 19.47
CA SER A 340 -11.85 13.04 19.84
C SER A 340 -13.19 13.60 20.34
N ASP A 341 -13.20 14.78 20.95
CA ASP A 341 -14.44 15.39 21.44
C ASP A 341 -15.42 15.69 20.29
N GLU A 342 -16.71 15.44 20.51
CA GLU A 342 -17.79 15.73 19.56
C GLU A 342 -17.79 17.18 19.05
N SER A 343 -18.10 17.33 17.77
CA SER A 343 -18.34 18.62 17.11
C SER A 343 -19.57 18.51 16.25
N CYS A 344 -20.31 19.61 16.07
CA CYS A 344 -21.53 19.58 15.26
C CYS A 344 -21.22 19.50 13.76
N ASP A 345 -20.87 18.31 13.26
CA ASP A 345 -20.45 18.05 11.90
C ASP A 345 -21.09 16.80 11.27
N ALA A 346 -22.04 16.16 11.97
CA ALA A 346 -22.74 14.94 11.56
C ALA A 346 -21.85 13.70 11.55
N LEU A 347 -20.69 13.78 12.19
CA LEU A 347 -19.78 12.68 12.38
C LEU A 347 -19.77 12.27 13.85
N ASP A 348 -19.47 10.99 14.08
CA ASP A 348 -19.27 10.42 15.42
C ASP A 348 -17.75 10.49 15.66
N ASN A 349 -17.32 11.56 16.33
CA ASN A 349 -15.92 11.97 16.48
C ASN A 349 -15.25 11.26 17.65
N ASP A 350 -16.02 10.86 18.65
CA ASP A 350 -15.57 10.11 19.83
C ASP A 350 -15.73 8.59 19.69
N CYS A 351 -16.37 8.16 18.60
CA CYS A 351 -16.51 6.78 18.16
C CYS A 351 -17.28 5.89 19.13
N ASP A 352 -18.25 6.46 19.84
CA ASP A 352 -19.12 5.76 20.77
C ASP A 352 -20.37 5.13 20.10
N GLY A 353 -20.60 5.45 18.82
CA GLY A 353 -21.71 4.95 18.01
C GLY A 353 -22.94 5.87 18.01
N THR A 354 -22.87 7.03 18.67
CA THR A 354 -23.80 8.13 18.54
C THR A 354 -23.14 9.31 17.82
N VAL A 355 -23.96 10.11 17.12
CA VAL A 355 -23.47 11.22 16.29
C VAL A 355 -23.92 12.52 16.91
N ASP A 356 -23.00 13.48 17.07
CA ASP A 356 -23.26 14.82 17.58
C ASP A 356 -23.95 14.80 18.97
N GLU A 357 -23.58 13.87 19.86
CA GLU A 357 -24.14 13.80 21.21
C GLU A 357 -23.47 14.77 22.21
N GLY A 358 -24.17 15.01 23.31
CA GLY A 358 -23.72 15.96 24.33
C GLY A 358 -24.24 17.39 24.12
N GLY A 359 -24.25 18.13 25.23
CA GLY A 359 -24.75 19.50 25.26
C GLY A 359 -23.65 20.52 24.98
N GLY A 360 -23.89 21.49 24.10
CA GLY A 360 -22.99 22.61 23.87
C GLY A 360 -22.15 22.56 22.59
N LEU A 361 -22.47 21.64 21.66
CA LEU A 361 -21.83 21.57 20.33
C LEU A 361 -22.10 22.82 19.46
N CYS A 362 -23.15 23.58 19.79
CA CYS A 362 -23.59 24.77 19.08
C CYS A 362 -23.70 25.99 20.01
N GLY A 363 -23.74 27.18 19.40
CA GLY A 363 -23.99 28.44 20.09
C GLY A 363 -25.37 28.50 20.79
N ALA A 364 -25.56 29.49 21.66
CA ALA A 364 -26.79 29.63 22.44
C ALA A 364 -28.05 29.67 21.53
N SER A 365 -29.08 28.89 21.90
CA SER A 365 -30.35 28.72 21.17
C SER A 365 -30.28 27.93 19.85
N GLN A 366 -29.20 27.20 19.61
CA GLN A 366 -29.05 26.29 18.49
C GLN A 366 -28.88 24.85 18.98
N VAL A 367 -29.45 23.90 18.23
CA VAL A 367 -29.31 22.47 18.46
C VAL A 367 -28.52 21.90 17.29
N CYS A 368 -27.56 21.03 17.57
CA CYS A 368 -26.89 20.31 16.51
C CYS A 368 -27.86 19.30 15.89
N SER A 369 -28.08 19.41 14.60
CA SER A 369 -28.95 18.49 13.87
C SER A 369 -28.35 18.20 12.51
N ARG A 370 -27.86 16.96 12.33
CA ARG A 370 -27.22 16.50 11.09
C ARG A 370 -26.03 17.40 10.72
N GLY A 371 -25.14 17.65 11.68
CA GLY A 371 -23.92 18.46 11.48
C GLY A 371 -24.15 19.93 11.18
N ASN A 372 -25.34 20.43 11.52
CA ASN A 372 -25.68 21.82 11.34
C ASN A 372 -26.28 22.37 12.63
N CYS A 373 -25.73 23.50 13.08
CA CYS A 373 -26.33 24.26 14.18
C CYS A 373 -27.59 24.98 13.68
N ILE A 374 -28.74 24.35 13.87
CA ILE A 374 -30.04 24.92 13.50
C ILE A 374 -30.70 25.58 14.71
N GLY A 375 -31.52 26.59 14.46
CA GLY A 375 -32.39 27.13 15.51
C GLY A 375 -33.40 26.07 15.94
N SER A 376 -33.61 25.90 17.26
CA SER A 376 -34.63 25.00 17.81
C SER A 376 -36.02 25.27 17.20
N CYS A 377 -36.83 24.24 16.91
CA CYS A 377 -38.16 24.35 16.24
C CYS A 377 -39.27 25.08 17.05
N PHE A 378 -38.91 25.99 17.95
CA PHE A 378 -39.78 26.62 18.95
C PHE A 378 -40.91 27.50 18.36
N GLU A 379 -40.82 28.02 17.11
CA GLU A 379 -41.89 28.87 16.53
C GLU A 379 -42.25 28.64 15.05
N GLY A 380 -41.67 27.64 14.35
CA GLY A 380 -41.87 27.46 12.90
C GLY A 380 -42.49 26.12 12.45
N GLY A 381 -42.47 25.09 13.29
CA GLY A 381 -42.82 23.72 12.88
C GLY A 381 -41.82 23.11 11.88
N CYS A 382 -41.92 21.80 11.65
CA CYS A 382 -41.10 21.08 10.69
C CYS A 382 -41.78 21.00 9.30
N PRO A 383 -41.03 20.88 8.20
CA PRO A 383 -41.58 20.64 6.86
C PRO A 383 -42.50 19.41 6.81
N ALA A 384 -43.37 19.33 5.79
CA ALA A 384 -44.30 18.20 5.63
C ALA A 384 -43.55 16.85 5.59
N GLY A 385 -43.94 15.92 6.47
CA GLY A 385 -43.29 14.61 6.65
C GLY A 385 -42.27 14.56 7.78
N LEU A 386 -42.07 15.65 8.52
CA LEU A 386 -41.16 15.72 9.67
C LEU A 386 -41.92 16.20 10.92
N ALA A 387 -41.51 15.73 12.10
CA ALA A 387 -42.07 16.10 13.39
C ALA A 387 -40.97 16.56 14.37
N CYS A 388 -41.31 17.54 15.21
CA CYS A 388 -40.40 18.19 16.16
C CYS A 388 -40.32 17.34 17.44
N THR A 389 -39.12 16.86 17.80
CA THR A 389 -38.88 16.07 19.01
C THR A 389 -38.92 16.94 20.28
N ALA A 390 -38.94 16.30 21.45
CA ALA A 390 -38.85 17.00 22.74
C ALA A 390 -37.57 17.85 22.88
N ASP A 391 -36.52 17.50 22.13
CA ASP A 391 -35.22 18.18 22.10
C ASP A 391 -35.16 19.31 21.03
N GLY A 392 -36.26 19.58 20.32
CA GLY A 392 -36.34 20.66 19.35
C GLY A 392 -35.74 20.34 17.97
N ILE A 393 -35.75 19.05 17.57
CA ILE A 393 -35.15 18.53 16.33
C ILE A 393 -36.25 18.06 15.36
N CYS A 394 -36.10 18.30 14.04
CA CYS A 394 -37.03 17.83 13.01
C CYS A 394 -36.60 16.48 12.40
N ILE A 395 -37.31 15.39 12.77
CA ILE A 395 -37.06 14.03 12.25
C ILE A 395 -38.28 13.47 11.49
N ASP A 396 -38.06 12.47 10.64
CA ASP A 396 -39.14 11.79 9.90
C ASP A 396 -40.16 11.22 10.89
N GLU A 397 -41.45 11.46 10.63
CA GLU A 397 -42.54 11.03 11.50
C GLU A 397 -42.55 9.51 11.69
N ALA A 398 -42.08 8.77 10.67
CA ALA A 398 -41.91 7.32 10.73
C ALA A 398 -40.68 6.85 11.54
N CYS A 399 -39.78 7.75 11.94
CA CYS A 399 -38.53 7.45 12.64
C CYS A 399 -38.51 7.89 14.12
N ILE A 400 -39.60 8.49 14.64
CA ILE A 400 -39.69 9.00 16.02
C ILE A 400 -39.45 7.92 17.10
N ASP A 401 -39.77 6.67 16.82
CA ASP A 401 -39.59 5.54 17.74
C ASP A 401 -38.69 4.43 17.16
N VAL A 402 -37.90 4.74 16.13
CA VAL A 402 -37.03 3.75 15.46
C VAL A 402 -35.60 3.91 15.94
N THR A 403 -35.15 2.97 16.77
CA THR A 403 -33.75 2.86 17.17
C THR A 403 -33.01 1.97 16.17
N CYS A 404 -32.08 2.55 15.43
CA CYS A 404 -31.24 1.79 14.51
C CYS A 404 -29.94 1.31 15.18
N PRO A 405 -29.41 0.14 14.77
CA PRO A 405 -28.06 -0.29 15.12
C PRO A 405 -27.00 0.75 14.69
N ALA A 406 -25.83 0.68 15.32
CA ALA A 406 -24.70 1.53 14.96
C ALA A 406 -24.32 1.38 13.47
N SER A 407 -23.90 2.48 12.84
CA SER A 407 -23.63 2.61 11.39
C SER A 407 -24.85 2.50 10.46
N GLU A 408 -26.08 2.53 10.99
CA GLU A 408 -27.31 2.60 10.23
C GLU A 408 -28.09 3.90 10.50
N ARG A 409 -28.77 4.43 9.48
CA ARG A 409 -29.68 5.57 9.60
C ARG A 409 -31.12 5.16 9.32
N CYS A 410 -32.07 5.76 10.04
CA CYS A 410 -33.49 5.56 9.76
C CYS A 410 -33.92 6.34 8.51
N ARG A 411 -34.49 5.64 7.52
CA ARG A 411 -35.12 6.23 6.34
C ARG A 411 -36.50 5.60 6.15
N LEU A 412 -37.56 6.41 6.20
CA LEU A 412 -38.96 5.94 6.07
C LEU A 412 -39.33 4.82 7.05
N GLY A 413 -38.82 4.89 8.29
CA GLY A 413 -39.07 3.90 9.34
C GLY A 413 -38.29 2.58 9.21
N VAL A 414 -37.30 2.50 8.30
CA VAL A 414 -36.42 1.34 8.13
C VAL A 414 -34.97 1.76 8.35
N CYS A 415 -34.21 0.96 9.10
CA CYS A 415 -32.78 1.15 9.28
C CYS A 415 -32.04 0.65 8.03
N VAL A 416 -31.21 1.52 7.46
CA VAL A 416 -30.36 1.22 6.31
C VAL A 416 -28.93 1.61 6.64
N GLY A 417 -27.95 0.82 6.21
CA GLY A 417 -26.53 1.16 6.39
C GLY A 417 -26.25 2.57 5.86
N ALA A 418 -25.44 3.36 6.57
CA ALA A 418 -25.36 4.80 6.38
C ALA A 418 -25.12 5.23 4.92
N CYS A 419 -24.23 4.52 4.21
CA CYS A 419 -23.89 4.74 2.79
C CYS A 419 -24.68 3.89 1.78
N THR A 420 -25.64 3.08 2.23
CA THR A 420 -26.42 2.20 1.35
C THR A 420 -27.25 3.01 0.36
N GLY A 421 -26.92 2.89 -0.93
CA GLY A 421 -27.59 3.58 -2.02
C GLY A 421 -27.15 5.03 -2.24
N VAL A 422 -26.12 5.49 -1.54
CA VAL A 422 -25.46 6.79 -1.79
C VAL A 422 -24.40 6.59 -2.88
N VAL A 423 -24.44 7.42 -3.92
CA VAL A 423 -23.41 7.46 -4.96
C VAL A 423 -22.89 8.89 -4.97
N CYS A 424 -21.69 9.09 -4.42
CA CYS A 424 -21.13 10.43 -4.29
C CYS A 424 -20.67 10.99 -5.64
N PRO A 425 -20.86 12.30 -5.87
CA PRO A 425 -20.38 12.96 -7.08
C PRO A 425 -18.85 13.06 -7.09
N GLY A 426 -18.26 12.99 -8.29
CA GLY A 426 -16.81 13.11 -8.46
C GLY A 426 -15.99 12.03 -7.74
N ASP A 427 -14.94 12.47 -7.03
CA ASP A 427 -14.02 11.64 -6.24
C ASP A 427 -14.35 11.65 -4.73
N LEU A 428 -15.52 12.19 -4.34
CA LEU A 428 -15.96 12.23 -2.95
C LEU A 428 -16.27 10.81 -2.44
N THR A 429 -15.99 10.58 -1.16
CA THR A 429 -16.21 9.28 -0.51
C THR A 429 -17.40 9.36 0.43
N CYS A 430 -18.25 8.33 0.43
CA CYS A 430 -19.33 8.26 1.39
C CYS A 430 -18.79 7.82 2.75
N VAL A 431 -18.94 8.67 3.76
CA VAL A 431 -18.59 8.40 5.16
C VAL A 431 -19.83 8.67 6.00
N SER A 432 -20.28 7.66 6.77
CA SER A 432 -21.45 7.77 7.66
C SER A 432 -22.71 8.34 7.00
N GLY A 433 -22.88 8.11 5.69
CA GLY A 433 -24.05 8.56 4.93
C GLY A 433 -23.98 9.98 4.39
N GLN A 434 -22.81 10.61 4.42
CA GLN A 434 -22.50 11.88 3.76
C GLN A 434 -21.37 11.72 2.74
N CYS A 435 -21.39 12.53 1.68
CA CYS A 435 -20.32 12.59 0.70
C CYS A 435 -19.30 13.64 1.15
N VAL A 436 -18.14 13.17 1.61
CA VAL A 436 -17.07 14.04 2.12
C VAL A 436 -15.84 13.98 1.23
N ASP A 437 -15.14 15.10 1.12
CA ASP A 437 -13.80 15.13 0.53
C ASP A 437 -12.81 14.69 1.60
N THR A 438 -12.43 13.41 1.58
CA THR A 438 -11.45 12.86 2.52
C THR A 438 -10.07 13.50 2.37
N CYS A 439 -9.80 14.18 1.25
CA CYS A 439 -8.57 14.93 1.01
C CYS A 439 -8.65 16.41 1.40
N ALA A 440 -9.81 16.91 1.82
CA ALA A 440 -9.95 18.27 2.31
C ALA A 440 -9.15 18.45 3.60
N GLY A 441 -8.08 19.25 3.54
CA GLY A 441 -7.19 19.50 4.68
C GLY A 441 -5.99 18.56 4.79
N THR A 442 -5.91 17.52 3.95
CA THR A 442 -4.77 16.61 3.90
C THR A 442 -3.63 17.23 3.08
N THR A 443 -2.58 17.67 3.76
CA THR A 443 -1.34 18.12 3.10
C THR A 443 -0.38 16.95 2.95
N CYS A 444 -0.29 16.44 1.73
CA CYS A 444 0.75 15.50 1.34
C CYS A 444 2.06 16.22 1.02
N ASP A 445 3.17 15.53 1.22
CA ASP A 445 4.49 16.07 0.87
C ASP A 445 4.67 16.14 -0.65
N GLU A 446 5.77 16.72 -1.11
CA GLU A 446 6.02 16.89 -2.56
C GLU A 446 6.10 15.58 -3.36
N CYS A 447 6.27 14.45 -2.66
CA CYS A 447 6.46 13.11 -3.20
C CYS A 447 5.18 12.28 -3.21
N THR A 448 4.15 12.75 -2.52
CA THR A 448 2.88 12.05 -2.33
C THR A 448 1.71 12.94 -2.77
N VAL A 449 0.61 12.31 -3.16
CA VAL A 449 -0.63 12.99 -3.53
C VAL A 449 -1.77 12.36 -2.74
N CYS A 450 -2.72 13.19 -2.32
CA CYS A 450 -3.86 12.68 -1.58
C CYS A 450 -4.76 11.85 -2.51
N ARG A 451 -5.01 10.60 -2.12
CA ARG A 451 -5.92 9.66 -2.75
C ARG A 451 -6.75 8.99 -1.66
N GLY A 452 -8.08 9.10 -1.72
CA GLY A 452 -8.97 8.52 -0.70
C GLY A 452 -8.70 9.01 0.73
N GLY A 453 -8.17 10.23 0.87
CA GLY A 453 -7.82 10.85 2.14
C GLY A 453 -6.42 10.59 2.66
N GLY A 454 -5.62 9.76 1.97
CA GLY A 454 -4.25 9.42 2.35
C GLY A 454 -3.19 9.82 1.33
N CYS A 455 -1.95 9.98 1.80
CA CYS A 455 -0.83 10.35 0.96
C CYS A 455 -0.22 9.14 0.27
N ALA A 456 -0.56 8.94 -1.01
CA ALA A 456 -0.02 7.88 -1.85
C ALA A 456 1.15 8.41 -2.71
N PRO A 457 2.14 7.58 -3.09
CA PRO A 457 3.21 8.01 -3.99
C PRO A 457 2.66 8.59 -5.29
N ARG A 458 3.25 9.68 -5.76
CA ARG A 458 2.88 10.27 -7.07
C ARG A 458 3.24 9.30 -8.19
N CYS A 459 2.35 9.16 -9.17
CA CYS A 459 2.66 8.38 -10.36
C CYS A 459 3.83 8.98 -11.15
N SER A 460 4.49 8.15 -11.96
CA SER A 460 5.45 8.57 -12.99
C SER A 460 4.96 8.16 -14.38
N PRO A 461 5.43 8.80 -15.47
CA PRO A 461 5.03 8.43 -16.83
C PRO A 461 5.22 6.92 -17.10
N GLY A 462 4.13 6.24 -17.47
CA GLY A 462 4.13 4.79 -17.74
C GLY A 462 3.90 3.87 -16.51
N THR A 463 3.66 4.44 -15.33
CA THR A 463 3.35 3.65 -14.11
C THR A 463 1.85 3.43 -13.90
N CYS A 464 0.99 4.13 -14.63
CA CYS A 464 -0.46 4.02 -14.47
C CYS A 464 -1.04 2.78 -15.17
N PRO A 465 -2.15 2.22 -14.66
CA PRO A 465 -2.87 1.11 -15.28
C PRO A 465 -3.31 1.41 -16.73
N ALA A 466 -3.62 0.34 -17.48
CA ALA A 466 -4.07 0.47 -18.87
C ALA A 466 -5.32 1.36 -18.97
N GLY A 467 -5.26 2.37 -19.84
CA GLY A 467 -6.33 3.36 -20.02
C GLY A 467 -6.16 4.66 -19.21
N GLN A 468 -5.13 4.73 -18.36
CA GLN A 468 -4.79 5.91 -17.57
C GLN A 468 -3.41 6.46 -17.92
N GLU A 469 -3.21 7.74 -17.61
CA GLU A 469 -1.95 8.45 -17.73
C GLU A 469 -1.69 9.27 -16.47
N CYS A 470 -0.42 9.55 -16.21
CA CYS A 470 -0.03 10.30 -15.03
C CYS A 470 -0.21 11.80 -15.28
N ALA A 471 -1.11 12.44 -14.53
CA ALA A 471 -1.30 13.89 -14.56
C ALA A 471 -0.17 14.63 -13.85
N ASP A 472 -0.01 15.92 -14.14
CA ASP A 472 0.95 16.80 -13.45
C ASP A 472 0.66 16.91 -11.93
N SER A 473 -0.57 16.60 -11.51
CA SER A 473 -0.94 16.48 -10.10
C SER A 473 -0.25 15.29 -9.41
N GLY A 474 0.23 14.30 -10.16
CA GLY A 474 0.77 13.04 -9.64
C GLY A 474 -0.29 11.95 -9.45
N LEU A 475 -1.51 12.16 -9.93
CA LEU A 475 -2.60 11.17 -9.94
C LEU A 475 -2.68 10.46 -11.30
N CYS A 476 -2.98 9.17 -11.28
CA CYS A 476 -3.38 8.46 -12.49
C CYS A 476 -4.81 8.87 -12.85
N VAL A 477 -4.96 9.51 -14.01
CA VAL A 477 -6.25 9.97 -14.55
C VAL A 477 -6.52 9.28 -15.88
N ASP A 478 -7.77 9.29 -16.35
CA ASP A 478 -8.11 8.74 -17.66
C ASP A 478 -7.25 9.33 -18.78
N THR A 479 -6.93 8.52 -19.79
CA THR A 479 -6.18 8.98 -20.97
C THR A 479 -6.88 10.19 -21.61
N GLY A 480 -6.14 11.28 -21.81
CA GLY A 480 -6.66 12.55 -22.31
C GLY A 480 -7.10 13.53 -21.22
N CYS A 481 -7.04 13.14 -19.94
CA CYS A 481 -7.38 13.99 -18.80
C CYS A 481 -6.17 14.64 -18.12
N ALA A 482 -4.92 14.21 -18.38
CA ALA A 482 -3.75 14.73 -17.65
C ALA A 482 -3.53 16.25 -17.79
N ALA A 483 -3.91 16.80 -18.95
CA ALA A 483 -3.77 18.22 -19.25
C ALA A 483 -5.13 18.94 -19.40
N LEU A 484 -6.25 18.26 -19.15
CA LEU A 484 -7.59 18.81 -19.36
C LEU A 484 -8.16 19.38 -18.07
N THR A 485 -8.37 20.70 -18.03
CA THR A 485 -9.08 21.37 -16.93
C THR A 485 -10.57 21.52 -17.26
N CYS A 486 -11.43 20.96 -16.41
CA CYS A 486 -12.87 21.07 -16.57
C CYS A 486 -13.46 22.29 -15.83
N PRO A 487 -14.57 22.88 -16.31
CA PRO A 487 -15.33 23.91 -15.61
C PRO A 487 -15.83 23.45 -14.23
N ALA A 488 -16.16 24.40 -13.36
CA ALA A 488 -16.75 24.10 -12.06
C ALA A 488 -18.02 23.25 -12.19
N GLY A 489 -18.09 22.15 -11.43
CA GLY A 489 -19.18 21.17 -11.50
C GLY A 489 -19.02 20.08 -12.55
N GLU A 490 -17.91 20.03 -13.29
CA GLU A 490 -17.60 18.96 -14.24
C GLU A 490 -16.30 18.21 -13.86
N ILE A 491 -16.26 16.91 -14.16
CA ILE A 491 -15.08 16.04 -13.99
C ILE A 491 -14.66 15.47 -15.35
N CYS A 492 -13.35 15.25 -15.55
CA CYS A 492 -12.87 14.62 -16.77
C CYS A 492 -13.09 13.10 -16.73
N ARG A 493 -13.74 12.54 -17.75
CA ARG A 493 -13.82 11.09 -18.00
C ARG A 493 -13.53 10.81 -19.46
N ALA A 494 -12.62 9.88 -19.72
CA ALA A 494 -12.19 9.49 -21.07
C ALA A 494 -11.84 10.69 -22.00
N GLY A 495 -11.18 11.71 -21.46
CA GLY A 495 -10.76 12.91 -22.21
C GLY A 495 -11.88 13.92 -22.51
N ALA A 496 -13.04 13.82 -21.84
CA ALA A 496 -14.13 14.79 -21.96
C ALA A 496 -14.62 15.25 -20.58
N CYS A 497 -14.98 16.53 -20.47
CA CYS A 497 -15.63 17.05 -19.26
C CYS A 497 -17.10 16.63 -19.23
N VAL A 498 -17.49 15.98 -18.14
CA VAL A 498 -18.85 15.51 -17.89
C VAL A 498 -19.34 16.06 -16.56
N ASP A 499 -20.64 16.33 -16.45
CA ASP A 499 -21.25 16.81 -15.21
C ASP A 499 -20.95 15.82 -14.07
N SER A 500 -20.31 16.32 -13.02
CA SER A 500 -19.92 15.57 -11.82
C SER A 500 -21.10 14.96 -11.06
N CYS A 501 -22.31 15.51 -11.24
CA CYS A 501 -23.56 15.00 -10.70
C CYS A 501 -24.18 13.88 -11.55
N THR A 502 -23.60 13.53 -12.71
CA THR A 502 -24.13 12.45 -13.56
C THR A 502 -24.06 11.11 -12.85
N GLY A 503 -25.22 10.59 -12.45
CA GLY A 503 -25.33 9.32 -11.73
C GLY A 503 -25.15 9.43 -10.21
N ALA A 504 -24.99 10.64 -9.67
CA ALA A 504 -24.89 10.87 -8.24
C ALA A 504 -26.25 10.67 -7.55
N ILE A 505 -26.23 9.98 -6.41
CA ILE A 505 -27.38 9.78 -5.52
C ILE A 505 -26.99 10.33 -4.15
N CYS A 506 -27.37 11.58 -3.90
CA CYS A 506 -27.06 12.26 -2.64
C CYS A 506 -27.90 11.74 -1.46
N PRO A 507 -27.44 11.98 -0.22
CA PRO A 507 -28.17 11.67 1.00
C PRO A 507 -29.59 12.26 1.05
N ALA A 508 -30.41 11.76 1.98
CA ALA A 508 -31.81 12.15 2.07
C ALA A 508 -31.94 13.62 2.52
N GLY A 509 -32.63 14.45 1.72
CA GLY A 509 -32.77 15.89 1.98
C GLY A 509 -31.76 16.76 1.20
N GLU A 510 -30.87 16.13 0.43
CA GLU A 510 -29.85 16.81 -0.36
C GLU A 510 -30.04 16.57 -1.86
N ALA A 511 -29.47 17.46 -2.67
CA ALA A 511 -29.40 17.32 -4.12
C ALA A 511 -27.99 17.64 -4.59
N CYS A 512 -27.51 16.89 -5.58
CA CYS A 512 -26.23 17.20 -6.19
C CYS A 512 -26.31 18.53 -6.93
N ARG A 513 -25.45 19.49 -6.57
CA ARG A 513 -25.31 20.77 -7.26
C ARG A 513 -23.83 21.12 -7.34
N MET A 514 -23.35 21.38 -8.55
CA MET A 514 -21.95 21.74 -8.83
C MET A 514 -20.92 20.74 -8.30
N GLY A 515 -21.28 19.45 -8.25
CA GLY A 515 -20.38 18.39 -7.79
C GLY A 515 -20.40 18.13 -6.29
N ASP A 516 -21.25 18.84 -5.53
CA ASP A 516 -21.42 18.64 -4.10
C ASP A 516 -22.85 18.19 -3.78
N CYS A 517 -23.00 17.33 -2.77
CA CYS A 517 -24.30 17.07 -2.18
C CYS A 517 -24.62 18.20 -1.20
N VAL A 518 -25.61 19.03 -1.55
CA VAL A 518 -26.00 20.19 -0.74
C VAL A 518 -27.44 20.05 -0.24
N PRO A 519 -27.76 20.57 0.96
CA PRO A 519 -29.12 20.61 1.47
C PRO A 519 -30.08 21.24 0.46
N THR A 520 -31.21 20.60 0.25
CA THR A 520 -32.34 21.20 -0.46
C THR A 520 -32.97 22.27 0.46
N GLY A 521 -32.32 23.43 0.54
CA GLY A 521 -32.79 24.54 1.36
C GLY A 521 -34.24 24.92 1.03
N MET A 522 -35.01 25.22 2.08
CA MET A 522 -36.32 25.86 2.02
C MET A 522 -36.27 27.06 1.07
N GLY A 523 -36.78 26.89 -0.15
CA GLY A 523 -37.30 28.00 -0.90
C GLY A 523 -38.50 28.51 -0.11
N VAL A 524 -38.33 29.65 0.59
CA VAL A 524 -39.46 30.50 0.94
C VAL A 524 -40.25 30.68 -0.36
N PRO A 525 -41.53 30.25 -0.43
CA PRO A 525 -42.34 30.55 -1.60
C PRO A 525 -42.30 32.07 -1.80
N PRO A 526 -42.09 32.60 -3.02
CA PRO A 526 -42.17 34.04 -3.22
C PRO A 526 -43.48 34.52 -2.60
N GLY A 527 -43.35 35.41 -1.62
CA GLY A 527 -44.48 36.03 -0.96
C GLY A 527 -45.43 36.54 -2.04
N THR A 528 -46.62 35.95 -2.07
CA THR A 528 -47.77 36.61 -2.67
C THR A 528 -48.07 37.81 -1.78
N ASP A 529 -47.45 38.94 -2.11
CA ASP A 529 -47.75 40.23 -1.50
C ASP A 529 -49.18 40.60 -1.90
N GLY A 530 -50.12 40.19 -1.06
CA GLY A 530 -51.49 40.68 -1.07
C GLY A 530 -51.52 42.13 -0.64
N GLY A 531 -51.45 43.05 -1.60
CA GLY A 531 -51.65 44.48 -1.38
C GLY A 531 -52.14 45.16 -2.65
N SER A 532 -53.46 45.31 -2.76
CA SER A 532 -54.11 46.01 -3.87
C SER A 532 -54.08 47.53 -3.69
N ALA A 533 -53.95 48.23 -4.84
CA ALA A 533 -54.43 49.58 -5.17
C ALA A 533 -53.77 50.82 -4.54
N GLY A 534 -53.28 51.71 -5.41
CA GLY A 534 -52.99 53.11 -5.08
C GLY A 534 -52.21 53.83 -6.19
N LEU A 535 -52.92 54.61 -7.00
CA LEU A 535 -52.39 55.53 -8.01
C LEU A 535 -51.81 56.81 -7.36
N ASP A 536 -50.89 57.45 -8.09
CA ASP A 536 -50.56 58.89 -8.16
C ASP A 536 -49.36 59.54 -7.39
N GLY A 537 -48.75 60.55 -8.05
CA GLY A 537 -47.91 61.63 -7.50
C GLY A 537 -46.41 61.37 -7.35
N SER A 538 -45.52 61.65 -8.32
CA SER A 538 -44.99 62.95 -8.80
C SER A 538 -44.01 63.71 -7.85
N ILE A 539 -42.90 64.18 -8.46
CA ILE A 539 -42.06 65.37 -8.12
C ILE A 539 -40.77 65.17 -7.29
N SER A 540 -39.63 65.48 -7.93
CA SER A 540 -38.24 65.70 -7.43
C SER A 540 -38.09 67.01 -6.60
N PRO A 541 -36.89 67.60 -6.38
CA PRO A 541 -35.60 67.14 -5.83
C PRO A 541 -35.04 68.06 -4.71
N GLY A 542 -33.94 67.62 -4.07
CA GLY A 542 -32.86 68.52 -3.63
C GLY A 542 -32.83 68.96 -2.16
N ALA A 543 -31.68 68.82 -1.52
CA ALA A 543 -31.02 69.90 -0.77
C ALA A 543 -29.64 69.43 -0.28
N ASP A 544 -28.68 70.29 -0.61
CA ASP A 544 -27.33 70.44 -0.12
C ASP A 544 -27.26 70.84 1.36
N GLY A 545 -26.16 70.49 2.02
CA GLY A 545 -25.95 70.80 3.44
C GLY A 545 -24.52 70.52 3.89
N SER A 546 -23.58 71.27 3.33
CA SER A 546 -22.16 71.34 3.71
C SER A 546 -21.95 72.11 5.01
N VAL A 547 -21.20 71.57 5.99
CA VAL A 547 -20.28 72.32 6.88
C VAL A 547 -19.10 71.42 7.31
N PRO A 548 -17.84 71.94 7.40
CA PRO A 548 -16.61 71.14 7.44
C PRO A 548 -15.86 71.16 8.79
N GLY A 549 -14.89 70.24 8.95
CA GLY A 549 -13.52 70.61 9.34
C GLY A 549 -12.97 70.18 10.72
N MET A 550 -12.05 69.20 10.67
CA MET A 550 -10.79 69.05 11.43
C MET A 550 -10.90 68.67 12.94
N ASP A 551 -10.14 67.72 13.50
CA ASP A 551 -8.71 67.50 13.29
C ASP A 551 -8.19 66.10 13.71
N ALA A 552 -7.15 65.67 13.00
CA ALA A 552 -6.01 64.77 13.34
C ALA A 552 -6.17 63.38 14.02
N GLY A 553 -5.78 62.33 13.27
CA GLY A 553 -5.38 60.99 13.76
C GLY A 553 -3.98 60.96 14.43
N PRO A 554 -3.25 59.81 14.58
CA PRO A 554 -2.97 58.85 13.49
C PRO A 554 -2.75 57.35 13.86
N TYR A 555 -2.57 56.54 12.80
CA TYR A 555 -2.07 55.14 12.68
C TYR A 555 -3.07 53.99 12.95
N GLY A 556 -3.35 53.05 12.04
CA GLY A 556 -2.76 52.77 10.74
C GLY A 556 -3.61 51.80 9.87
N ASN A 557 -3.68 52.19 8.60
CA ASN A 557 -3.92 51.51 7.32
C ASN A 557 -4.81 50.24 7.19
N PRO A 558 -5.87 50.33 6.36
CA PRO A 558 -6.64 49.20 5.82
C PRO A 558 -6.18 48.82 4.40
N THR A 559 -6.29 47.54 4.05
CA THR A 559 -6.16 47.06 2.65
C THR A 559 -7.07 45.85 2.43
N PRO A 560 -7.48 45.58 1.18
CA PRO A 560 -8.88 45.64 0.81
C PRO A 560 -9.43 44.34 0.21
N GLY A 561 -10.75 44.16 0.33
CA GLY A 561 -11.46 43.34 -0.65
C GLY A 561 -11.41 44.01 -2.03
N CYS A 562 -11.12 43.23 -3.06
CA CYS A 562 -11.76 43.31 -4.37
C CYS A 562 -11.17 42.27 -5.33
N GLY A 563 -12.06 41.63 -6.07
CA GLY A 563 -12.00 41.72 -7.52
C GLY A 563 -11.22 40.64 -8.25
N CYS A 564 -11.99 39.72 -8.83
CA CYS A 564 -11.58 38.94 -9.99
C CYS A 564 -10.98 39.86 -11.06
N ARG A 565 -9.76 39.56 -11.53
CA ARG A 565 -9.29 40.02 -12.82
C ARG A 565 -8.31 39.03 -13.43
N ALA A 566 -8.75 38.46 -14.55
CA ALA A 566 -7.91 37.71 -15.49
C ALA A 566 -6.83 38.61 -16.09
N ILE A 567 -5.64 38.05 -16.31
CA ILE A 567 -4.64 38.60 -17.23
C ILE A 567 -4.06 37.43 -18.04
N GLY A 568 -4.23 37.53 -19.36
CA GLY A 568 -3.65 36.64 -20.35
C GLY A 568 -2.25 37.03 -20.79
N ASP A 569 -1.74 36.22 -21.70
CA ASP A 569 -0.42 36.23 -22.30
C ASP A 569 0.06 37.58 -22.85
N ALA A 570 1.37 37.85 -22.68
CA ALA A 570 2.16 38.57 -23.67
C ALA A 570 3.67 38.24 -23.53
N ALA A 571 4.21 37.68 -24.61
CA ALA A 571 5.64 37.42 -24.85
C ALA A 571 6.41 38.74 -25.22
N PRO A 572 7.75 38.68 -25.45
CA PRO A 572 8.71 39.70 -25.01
C PRO A 572 9.23 40.66 -26.11
N ALA A 573 9.89 41.76 -25.70
CA ALA A 573 10.75 42.61 -26.56
C ALA A 573 11.66 43.57 -25.72
N PRO A 574 12.63 44.33 -26.28
CA PRO A 574 14.06 43.97 -26.20
C PRO A 574 15.06 45.15 -25.87
N PHE A 575 16.36 44.81 -25.86
CA PHE A 575 17.57 45.66 -26.02
C PHE A 575 18.04 46.65 -24.92
N GLY A 576 19.34 46.56 -24.59
CA GLY A 576 20.16 47.75 -24.29
C GLY A 576 21.33 47.68 -23.30
N LEU A 577 22.42 46.97 -23.67
CA LEU A 577 23.83 47.43 -23.64
C LEU A 577 24.47 48.05 -22.38
N LEU A 578 25.54 47.43 -21.87
CA LEU A 578 26.85 48.06 -21.67
C LEU A 578 27.97 47.01 -21.47
N ALA A 579 29.11 47.29 -22.11
CA ALA A 579 30.26 46.40 -22.31
C ALA A 579 31.32 46.48 -21.20
N LEU A 580 32.18 45.45 -21.08
CA LEU A 580 33.62 45.66 -20.94
C LEU A 580 34.47 44.43 -21.32
N PHE A 581 35.66 44.72 -21.82
CA PHE A 581 36.66 43.90 -22.50
C PHE A 581 37.42 42.88 -21.63
N GLY A 582 37.98 41.84 -22.28
CA GLY A 582 39.07 41.02 -21.72
C GLY A 582 39.55 39.87 -22.61
N LEU A 583 40.29 40.18 -23.69
CA LEU A 583 41.03 39.23 -24.53
C LEU A 583 42.38 38.87 -23.88
N ILE A 584 42.67 37.58 -23.67
CA ILE A 584 44.04 37.03 -23.79
C ILE A 584 43.96 35.63 -24.44
N ALA A 585 44.61 35.50 -25.58
CA ALA A 585 44.89 34.24 -26.26
C ALA A 585 46.41 34.07 -26.41
N PHE A 586 46.92 32.89 -26.01
CA PHE A 586 48.17 32.23 -26.44
C PHE A 586 48.13 30.87 -25.73
N GLY A 587 48.28 29.68 -26.33
CA GLY A 587 48.82 29.28 -27.61
C GLY A 587 49.78 28.10 -27.39
N VAL A 588 49.46 26.95 -28.00
CA VAL A 588 50.41 26.01 -28.66
C VAL A 588 51.01 24.80 -27.87
N ARG A 589 50.43 23.62 -28.20
CA ARG A 589 51.01 22.35 -28.74
C ARG A 589 51.78 21.30 -27.90
N ARG A 590 51.28 20.05 -28.10
CA ARG A 590 51.95 18.75 -28.45
C ARG A 590 52.79 18.09 -27.34
N ARG A 591 52.90 16.74 -27.19
CA ARG A 591 52.82 15.62 -28.15
C ARG A 591 52.78 14.26 -27.40
N PHE A 592 52.24 13.27 -28.10
CA PHE A 592 52.29 11.80 -27.99
C PHE A 592 53.48 11.06 -27.31
N GLY A 593 53.14 9.87 -26.79
CA GLY A 593 53.97 8.66 -26.64
C GLY A 593 53.42 7.81 -25.48
N ARG A 594 53.08 6.53 -25.58
CA ARG A 594 53.36 5.47 -26.56
C ARG A 594 52.36 4.35 -26.36
#